data_AF-A0A7M7ST09-F1
#
_entry.id   AF-A0A7M7ST09-F1
#
_cell.length_a   1.000
_cell.length_b   1.000
_cell.length_c   1.000
_cell.angle_alpha   90.00
_cell.angle_beta   90.00
_cell.angle_gamma   90.00
#
_symmetry.space_group_name_H-M   'P 1'
#
loop_
_entity.id
_entity.type
_entity.pdbx_description
1 polymer ?
#
loop_
_entity_poly.entity_id
_entity_poly.type
_entity_poly.pdbx_seq_one_letter_code
_entity_poly.pdbx_strand_id
1 'polypeptide(L)'
;MNPFEVYDDESFWTRYWFSKETALYLINLVDEELRRTTDRNDPIPIQVVTALRFYAVGSFQKMHGDEAQLSQSSVCRVIKDVSEAFARRRKQFMKFPTSREEVEATQQQFYQYCRLPGFLGAIDRTHVYIRSPGGDQALY
;
A
#
# COMPACT_ATOMS: atom_id res chain seq x y z
N MET A 1 -0.83 -3.34 -22.38
CA MET A 1 -0.13 -2.06 -22.59
C MET A 1 0.87 -1.88 -21.46
N ASN A 2 2.11 -1.42 -21.70
CA ASN A 2 3.10 -1.20 -20.64
C ASN A 2 2.99 0.22 -20.06
N PRO A 3 2.46 0.42 -18.83
CA PRO A 3 2.26 1.76 -18.28
C PRO A 3 3.55 2.53 -17.96
N PHE A 4 4.70 1.84 -17.88
CA PHE A 4 6.00 2.51 -17.74
C PHE A 4 6.42 3.25 -19.02
N GLU A 5 5.96 2.78 -20.18
CA GLU A 5 6.25 3.37 -21.50
C GLU A 5 5.18 4.37 -21.93
N VAL A 6 3.92 4.15 -21.53
CA VAL A 6 2.78 4.95 -22.00
C VAL A 6 2.60 6.26 -21.23
N TYR A 7 2.89 6.27 -19.94
CA TYR A 7 2.72 7.46 -19.11
C TYR A 7 4.06 8.14 -18.87
N ASP A 8 4.10 9.47 -18.89
CA ASP A 8 5.20 10.22 -18.28
C ASP A 8 5.16 10.08 -16.75
N ASP A 9 6.16 10.62 -16.05
CA ASP A 9 6.30 10.45 -14.61
C ASP A 9 5.15 11.10 -13.82
N GLU A 10 4.64 12.25 -14.25
CA GLU A 10 3.53 12.94 -13.61
C GLU A 10 2.20 12.17 -13.78
N SER A 11 1.92 11.70 -14.99
CA SER A 11 0.75 10.89 -15.30
C SER A 11 0.81 9.54 -14.58
N PHE A 12 1.99 8.93 -14.50
CA PHE A 12 2.21 7.69 -13.77
C PHE A 12 1.98 7.92 -12.27
N TRP A 13 2.56 8.98 -11.69
CA TRP A 13 2.35 9.36 -10.30
C TRP A 13 0.87 9.58 -10.00
N THR A 14 0.15 10.32 -10.84
CA THR A 14 -1.28 10.63 -10.61
C THR A 14 -2.15 9.36 -10.63
N ARG A 15 -1.77 8.35 -11.42
CA ARG A 15 -2.54 7.11 -11.60
C ARG A 15 -2.23 6.03 -10.57
N TYR A 16 -0.96 5.88 -10.24
CA TYR A 16 -0.49 4.79 -9.38
C TYR A 16 -0.09 5.29 -7.99
N TRP A 17 0.10 6.60 -7.83
CA TRP A 17 0.61 7.25 -6.62
C TRP A 17 1.95 6.71 -6.11
N PHE A 18 2.76 6.23 -7.05
CA PHE A 18 4.15 5.84 -6.87
C PHE A 18 4.93 6.39 -8.06
N SER A 19 6.20 6.75 -7.86
CA SER A 19 7.08 7.04 -8.98
C SER A 19 7.36 5.76 -9.75
N LYS A 20 7.77 5.88 -11.02
CA LYS A 20 8.20 4.71 -11.81
C LYS A 20 9.36 3.97 -11.14
N GLU A 21 10.31 4.72 -10.59
CA GLU A 21 11.44 4.15 -9.83
C GLU A 21 10.96 3.31 -8.65
N THR A 22 10.06 3.84 -7.81
CA THR A 22 9.51 3.08 -6.68
C THR A 22 8.72 1.87 -7.15
N ALA A 23 7.94 1.98 -8.22
CA ALA A 23 7.22 0.84 -8.79
C ALA A 23 8.17 -0.25 -9.30
N LEU A 24 9.27 0.11 -9.98
CA LEU A 24 10.31 -0.84 -10.42
C LEU A 24 11.03 -1.49 -9.24
N TYR A 25 11.35 -0.71 -8.21
CA TYR A 25 11.91 -1.23 -6.97
C TYR A 25 10.98 -2.27 -6.33
N LEU A 26 9.69 -1.96 -6.22
CA LEU A 26 8.69 -2.87 -5.65
C LEU A 26 8.52 -4.14 -6.49
N ILE A 27 8.60 -4.04 -7.82
CA ILE A 27 8.59 -5.21 -8.72
C ILE A 27 9.75 -6.14 -8.39
N ASN A 28 10.98 -5.61 -8.35
CA ASN A 28 12.17 -6.41 -8.05
C ASN A 28 12.14 -6.99 -6.63
N LEU A 29 11.55 -6.27 -5.68
CA LEU A 29 11.47 -6.68 -4.27
C LEU A 29 10.66 -7.97 -4.05
N VAL A 30 9.63 -8.20 -4.86
CA VAL A 30 8.71 -9.35 -4.75
C VAL A 30 8.84 -10.36 -5.88
N ASP A 31 9.80 -10.15 -6.79
CA ASP A 31 9.96 -10.93 -8.01
C ASP A 31 10.04 -12.44 -7.72
N GLU A 32 11.02 -12.85 -6.92
CA GLU A 32 11.23 -14.26 -6.55
C GLU A 32 10.03 -14.92 -5.86
N GLU A 33 9.20 -14.15 -5.16
CA GLU A 33 8.07 -14.67 -4.41
C GLU A 33 6.79 -14.79 -5.25
N LEU A 34 6.63 -13.89 -6.23
CA LEU A 34 5.50 -13.92 -7.16
C LEU A 34 5.79 -14.78 -8.41
N ARG A 35 7.04 -15.21 -8.60
CA ARG A 35 7.41 -16.26 -9.58
C ARG A 35 6.65 -17.54 -9.25
N ARG A 36 5.57 -17.79 -10.00
CA ARG A 36 4.81 -19.04 -9.94
C ARG A 36 5.34 -20.05 -10.94
N THR A 37 5.34 -21.32 -10.54
CA THR A 37 5.89 -22.47 -11.27
C THR A 37 5.06 -22.92 -12.48
N THR A 38 4.11 -22.12 -12.98
CA THR A 38 3.17 -22.54 -14.04
C THR A 38 3.20 -21.62 -15.26
N ASP A 39 3.03 -22.18 -16.46
CA ASP A 39 3.11 -21.47 -17.77
C ASP A 39 1.94 -20.50 -18.07
N ARG A 40 1.02 -20.28 -17.13
CA ARG A 40 -0.18 -19.45 -17.32
C ARG A 40 -0.17 -18.17 -16.48
N ASN A 41 1.00 -17.59 -16.26
CA ASN A 41 1.13 -16.44 -15.34
C ASN A 41 1.29 -15.11 -16.08
N ASP A 42 0.56 -14.11 -15.58
CA ASP A 42 0.76 -12.72 -15.95
C ASP A 42 2.19 -12.29 -15.53
N PRO A 43 2.89 -11.49 -16.35
CA PRO A 43 4.21 -11.00 -15.98
C PRO A 43 4.17 -10.29 -14.63
N ILE A 44 5.18 -10.52 -13.77
CA ILE A 44 5.28 -9.92 -12.43
C ILE A 44 5.10 -8.39 -12.47
N PRO A 45 5.66 -7.64 -13.44
CA PRO A 45 5.38 -6.21 -13.58
C PRO A 45 3.89 -5.89 -13.68
N ILE A 46 3.12 -6.68 -14.45
CA ILE A 46 1.68 -6.49 -14.61
C ILE A 46 0.96 -6.79 -13.29
N GLN A 47 1.37 -7.84 -12.57
CA GLN A 47 0.78 -8.17 -11.28
C GLN A 47 0.95 -7.03 -10.27
N VAL A 48 2.18 -6.54 -10.10
CA VAL A 48 2.49 -5.47 -9.14
C VAL A 48 1.80 -4.17 -9.53
N VAL A 49 1.89 -3.73 -10.79
CA VAL A 49 1.25 -2.50 -11.26
C VAL A 49 -0.28 -2.57 -11.12
N THR A 50 -0.89 -3.74 -11.34
CA THR A 50 -2.33 -3.95 -11.12
C THR A 50 -2.70 -3.76 -9.66
N ALA A 51 -1.91 -4.31 -8.74
CA ALA A 51 -2.12 -4.13 -7.30
C ALA A 51 -1.91 -2.67 -6.87
N LEU A 52 -0.85 -2.00 -7.35
CA LEU A 52 -0.59 -0.58 -7.07
C LEU A 52 -1.75 0.30 -7.55
N ARG A 53 -2.27 0.04 -8.76
CA ARG A 53 -3.44 0.74 -9.30
C ARG A 53 -4.67 0.56 -8.41
N PHE A 54 -4.89 -0.67 -7.92
CA PHE A 54 -5.97 -0.96 -6.99
C PHE A 54 -5.81 -0.18 -5.67
N TYR A 55 -4.61 -0.13 -5.09
CA TYR A 55 -4.36 0.64 -3.86
C TYR A 55 -4.57 2.14 -4.06
N ALA A 56 -4.29 2.65 -5.26
CA ALA A 56 -4.50 4.05 -5.57
C ALA A 56 -5.99 4.40 -5.77
N VAL A 57 -6.76 3.55 -6.44
CA VAL A 57 -8.13 3.91 -6.85
C VAL A 57 -9.20 3.34 -5.91
N GLY A 58 -8.90 2.26 -5.17
CA GLY A 58 -9.78 1.65 -4.19
C GLY A 58 -11.01 0.93 -4.76
N SER A 59 -11.07 0.65 -6.07
CA SER A 59 -12.20 -0.11 -6.65
C SER A 59 -11.85 -0.89 -7.91
N PHE A 60 -12.45 -2.08 -8.04
CA PHE A 60 -12.35 -2.93 -9.22
C PHE A 60 -13.21 -2.42 -10.38
N GLN A 61 -14.32 -1.72 -10.09
CA GLN A 61 -15.24 -1.24 -11.10
C GLN A 61 -14.62 -0.14 -11.99
N LYS A 62 -13.73 0.71 -11.45
CA LYS A 62 -12.97 1.70 -12.23
C LYS A 62 -11.77 1.11 -13.00
N MET A 63 -11.42 -0.16 -12.76
CA MET A 63 -10.43 -0.88 -13.58
C MET A 63 -11.04 -1.42 -14.89
N HIS A 64 -12.34 -1.20 -15.12
CA HIS A 64 -13.02 -1.63 -16.35
C HIS A 64 -12.92 -0.56 -17.43
N GLY A 65 -12.03 -0.88 -18.37
CA GLY A 65 -11.70 -0.12 -19.58
C GLY A 65 -10.28 -0.48 -20.00
N ASP A 66 -10.05 -1.73 -20.41
CA ASP A 66 -8.86 -2.19 -21.15
C ASP A 66 -7.46 -2.13 -20.47
N GLU A 67 -7.32 -1.58 -19.25
CA GLU A 67 -5.99 -1.21 -18.70
C GLU A 67 -5.11 -2.43 -18.31
N ALA A 68 -5.69 -3.57 -17.88
CA ALA A 68 -4.92 -4.75 -17.43
C ALA A 68 -5.11 -6.04 -18.28
N GLN A 69 -6.11 -6.13 -19.15
CA GLN A 69 -6.47 -7.36 -19.90
C GLN A 69 -6.71 -8.62 -19.01
N LEU A 70 -6.93 -8.45 -17.70
CA LEU A 70 -7.14 -9.53 -16.74
C LEU A 70 -8.63 -9.73 -16.40
N SER A 71 -9.02 -10.98 -16.16
CA SER A 71 -10.33 -11.27 -15.57
C SER A 71 -10.40 -10.74 -14.14
N GLN A 72 -11.59 -10.38 -13.65
CA GLN A 72 -11.80 -9.95 -12.26
C GLN A 72 -11.22 -10.97 -11.26
N SER A 73 -11.37 -12.27 -11.54
CA SER A 73 -10.81 -13.33 -10.69
C SER A 73 -9.28 -13.30 -10.63
N SER A 74 -8.62 -12.98 -11.75
CA SER A 74 -7.16 -12.83 -11.83
C SER A 74 -6.71 -11.60 -11.05
N VAL A 75 -7.39 -10.47 -11.22
CA VAL A 75 -7.10 -9.24 -10.47
C VAL A 75 -7.21 -9.47 -8.95
N CYS A 76 -8.26 -10.15 -8.48
CA CYS A 76 -8.41 -10.48 -7.06
C CYS A 76 -7.25 -11.34 -6.53
N ARG A 77 -6.81 -12.36 -7.29
CA ARG A 77 -5.65 -13.18 -6.91
C ARG A 77 -4.38 -12.35 -6.84
N VAL A 78 -4.11 -11.58 -7.90
CA VAL A 78 -2.94 -10.69 -7.99
C VAL A 78 -2.86 -9.75 -6.79
N ILE A 79 -3.96 -9.06 -6.45
CA ILE A 79 -3.97 -8.15 -5.30
C ILE A 79 -3.66 -8.90 -4.01
N LYS A 80 -4.26 -10.08 -3.81
CA LYS A 80 -3.99 -10.90 -2.62
C LYS A 80 -2.51 -11.27 -2.55
N ASP A 81 -1.95 -11.83 -3.62
CA ASP A 81 -0.58 -12.34 -3.65
C ASP A 81 0.44 -11.21 -3.43
N VAL A 82 0.28 -10.09 -4.13
CA VAL A 82 1.14 -8.90 -3.97
C VAL A 82 1.02 -8.32 -2.56
N SER A 83 -0.21 -8.22 -2.02
CA SER A 83 -0.43 -7.71 -0.65
C SER A 83 0.26 -8.58 0.39
N GLU A 84 0.17 -9.91 0.25
CA GLU A 84 0.85 -10.85 1.16
C GLU A 84 2.37 -10.73 1.07
N ALA A 85 2.92 -10.63 -0.15
CA ALA A 85 4.36 -10.46 -0.37
C ALA A 85 4.89 -9.17 0.29
N PHE A 86 4.17 -8.05 0.16
CA PHE A 86 4.51 -6.81 0.86
C PHE A 86 4.35 -6.94 2.38
N ALA A 87 3.26 -7.55 2.87
CA ALA A 87 3.00 -7.69 4.30
C ALA A 87 4.03 -8.57 5.03
N ARG A 88 4.62 -9.56 4.35
CA ARG A 88 5.73 -10.37 4.90
C ARG A 88 6.97 -9.51 5.19
N ARG A 89 7.19 -8.45 4.41
CA ARG A 89 8.31 -7.51 4.58
C ARG A 89 7.99 -6.33 5.51
N ARG A 90 6.82 -6.30 6.15
CA ARG A 90 6.40 -5.18 7.02
C ARG A 90 7.47 -4.74 8.01
N LYS A 91 8.23 -5.66 8.60
CA LYS A 91 9.28 -5.34 9.60
C LYS A 91 10.46 -4.56 9.02
N GLN A 92 10.68 -4.63 7.71
CA GLN A 92 11.74 -3.90 7.01
C GLN A 92 11.36 -2.44 6.77
N PHE A 93 10.07 -2.16 6.56
CA PHE A 93 9.57 -0.85 6.14
C PHE A 93 8.75 -0.13 7.22
N MET A 94 8.27 -0.84 8.23
CA MET A 94 7.41 -0.32 9.30
C MET A 94 7.97 -0.75 10.65
N LYS A 95 8.29 0.24 11.49
CA LYS A 95 8.51 0.07 12.92
C LYS A 95 7.37 0.75 13.66
N PHE A 96 6.65 -0.02 14.47
CA PHE A 96 5.66 0.52 15.39
C PHE A 96 6.25 0.50 16.80
N PRO A 97 6.04 1.54 17.63
CA PRO A 97 6.50 1.51 19.02
C PRO A 97 5.81 0.35 19.77
N THR A 98 6.60 -0.46 20.48
CA THR A 98 6.07 -1.66 21.17
C THR A 98 6.29 -1.64 22.67
N SER A 99 7.39 -1.01 23.11
CA SER A 99 7.63 -0.78 24.53
C SER A 99 6.90 0.46 25.03
N ARG A 100 6.67 0.54 26.34
CA ARG A 100 6.00 1.69 26.95
C ARG A 100 6.81 2.97 26.73
N GLU A 101 8.13 2.85 26.82
CA GLU A 101 9.08 3.93 26.65
C GLU A 101 9.06 4.45 25.20
N GLU A 102 9.03 3.56 24.19
CA GLU A 102 8.92 3.97 22.79
C GLU A 102 7.56 4.64 22.49
N VAL A 103 6.48 4.13 23.09
CA VAL A 103 5.12 4.68 22.97
C VAL A 103 5.08 6.11 23.54
N GLU A 104 5.56 6.31 24.76
CA GLU A 104 5.59 7.62 25.42
C GLU A 104 6.46 8.61 24.65
N ALA A 105 7.64 8.18 24.18
CA ALA A 105 8.52 9.01 23.36
C ALA A 105 7.85 9.42 22.04
N THR A 106 7.18 8.49 21.35
CA THR A 106 6.45 8.76 20.10
C THR A 106 5.30 9.75 20.32
N GLN A 107 4.52 9.56 21.38
CA GLN A 107 3.42 10.47 21.73
C GLN A 107 3.93 11.88 22.05
N GLN A 108 5.04 12.00 22.78
CA GLN A 108 5.63 13.30 23.05
C GLN A 108 6.11 14.01 21.78
N GLN A 109 6.74 13.28 20.85
CA GLN A 109 7.19 13.83 19.56
C GLN A 109 6.00 14.35 18.75
N PHE A 110 4.92 13.59 18.63
CA PHE A 110 3.72 14.05 17.94
C PHE A 110 3.04 15.21 18.66
N TYR A 111 2.96 15.20 19.99
CA TYR A 111 2.42 16.32 20.74
C TYR A 111 3.22 17.60 20.51
N GLN A 112 4.56 17.52 20.41
CA GLN A 112 5.40 18.66 20.07
C GLN A 112 5.13 19.18 18.65
N TYR A 113 4.92 18.27 17.69
CA TYR A 113 4.73 18.61 16.27
C TYR A 113 3.33 19.15 15.95
N CYS A 114 2.27 18.49 16.43
CA CYS A 114 0.88 18.79 16.05
C CYS A 114 -0.07 19.03 17.23
N ARG A 115 0.41 19.04 18.49
CA ARG A 115 -0.40 19.27 19.71
C ARG A 115 -1.51 18.25 19.95
N LEU A 116 -1.40 17.05 19.36
CA LEU A 116 -2.35 15.96 19.56
C LEU A 116 -1.84 15.02 20.67
N PRO A 117 -2.54 14.91 21.82
CA PRO A 117 -2.18 13.96 22.88
C PRO A 117 -2.50 12.52 22.46
N GLY A 118 -1.71 11.56 22.93
CA GLY A 118 -1.96 10.13 22.71
C GLY A 118 -1.68 9.63 21.28
N PHE A 119 -1.24 10.50 20.37
CA PHE A 119 -1.06 10.17 18.96
C PHE A 119 0.21 9.33 18.71
N LEU A 120 0.05 8.18 18.05
CA LEU A 120 1.13 7.21 17.84
C LEU A 120 1.59 7.06 16.39
N GLY A 121 0.86 7.61 15.44
CA GLY A 121 1.22 7.51 14.04
C GLY A 121 0.11 8.04 13.14
N ALA A 122 0.51 8.39 11.92
CA ALA A 122 -0.39 8.78 10.85
C ALA A 122 -0.22 7.81 9.68
N ILE A 123 -1.32 7.49 9.01
CA ILE A 123 -1.28 6.85 7.70
C ILE A 123 -1.66 7.92 6.70
N ASP A 124 -0.70 8.30 5.85
CA ASP A 124 -0.96 9.26 4.79
C ASP A 124 -2.04 8.72 3.83
N ARG A 125 -2.87 9.62 3.32
CA ARG A 125 -3.99 9.40 2.38
C ARG A 125 -5.28 8.77 2.91
N THR A 126 -5.36 8.37 4.18
CA THR A 126 -6.65 7.95 4.78
C THR A 126 -6.92 8.70 6.08
N HIS A 127 -7.86 9.65 6.07
CA HIS A 127 -8.45 10.14 7.31
C HIS A 127 -9.45 9.08 7.81
N VAL A 128 -8.95 8.06 8.50
CA VAL A 128 -9.82 7.08 9.15
C VAL A 128 -10.38 7.71 10.41
N TYR A 129 -11.66 8.09 10.40
CA TYR A 129 -12.35 8.47 11.62
C TYR A 129 -12.47 7.24 12.53
N ILE A 130 -11.62 7.16 13.55
CA ILE A 130 -11.74 6.15 14.61
C ILE A 130 -12.75 6.69 15.62
N ARG A 131 -13.96 6.13 15.60
CA ARG A 131 -14.98 6.46 16.62
C ARG A 131 -14.50 5.93 17.97
N SER A 132 -14.33 6.81 18.95
CA SER A 132 -13.99 6.40 20.31
C SER A 132 -15.02 5.38 20.82
N PRO A 133 -14.60 4.26 21.42
CA PRO A 133 -15.51 3.25 21.96
C PRO A 133 -16.33 3.75 23.17
N GLY A 134 -16.05 4.95 23.70
CA GLY A 134 -16.70 5.47 24.91
C GLY A 134 -16.25 4.77 26.20
N GLY A 135 -16.69 5.27 27.35
CA GLY A 135 -16.37 4.76 28.70
C GLY A 135 -15.52 5.70 29.54
N ASP A 136 -15.30 5.35 30.82
CA ASP A 136 -14.57 6.17 31.83
C ASP A 136 -13.10 6.46 31.47
N GLN A 137 -12.58 5.82 30.40
CA GLN A 137 -11.23 6.03 29.87
C GLN A 137 -11.22 6.65 28.47
N ALA A 138 -12.36 7.14 27.97
CA ALA A 138 -12.50 7.57 26.58
C ALA A 138 -11.69 8.83 26.24
N LEU A 139 -11.35 9.66 27.22
CA LEU A 139 -10.49 10.83 27.08
C LEU A 139 -9.81 11.13 28.43
N TYR A 140 -8.59 10.64 28.58
CA TYR A 140 -7.49 11.35 29.23
C TYR A 140 -6.30 11.30 28.27
#